data_AF-A0A7R9WGP8-F1
#
_entry.id   AF-A0A7R9WGP8-F1
#
_cell.length_a   1.000
_cell.length_b   1.000
_cell.length_c   1.000
_cell.angle_alpha   90.00
_cell.angle_beta   90.00
_cell.angle_gamma   90.00
#
_symmetry.space_group_name_H-M   'P 1'
#
loop_
_entity.id
_entity.type
_entity.pdbx_description
1 polymer ?
#
loop_
_entity_poly.entity_id
_entity_poly.type
_entity_poly.pdbx_seq_one_letter_code
_entity_poly.pdbx_strand_id
1 'polypeptide(L)'
;CRPTPATADYVNRIRFIARTEPLLLLSHAYTRYLGDLSGGRVLMRVARRALNLGGSDDGLRFYKFENVSSPKKFKDEYRRELDGLDLDAESVERLVAEANVAFVLNMRLFEELDVANGVKGATVRDLKEATRYYDEVVEEQEKRKKEEEG
;
A
#
# COMPACT_ATOMS: atom_id res chain seq x y z
N CYS A 1 -14.36 3.86 -18.29
CA CYS A 1 -13.92 2.64 -17.59
C CYS A 1 -14.49 2.61 -16.18
N ARG A 2 -14.90 1.43 -15.68
CA ARG A 2 -15.19 1.21 -14.25
C ARG A 2 -13.96 0.59 -13.59
N PRO A 3 -13.65 0.92 -12.33
CA PRO A 3 -12.59 0.23 -11.59
C PRO A 3 -12.94 -1.26 -11.48
N THR A 4 -11.91 -2.10 -11.49
CA THR A 4 -12.07 -3.53 -11.21
C THR A 4 -12.48 -3.73 -9.74
N PRO A 5 -13.10 -4.87 -9.38
CA PRO A 5 -13.45 -5.18 -7.99
C PRO A 5 -12.30 -4.97 -6.99
N ALA A 6 -11.10 -5.52 -7.22
CA ALA A 6 -9.99 -5.32 -6.29
C ALA A 6 -9.51 -3.86 -6.22
N THR A 7 -9.60 -3.12 -7.34
CA THR A 7 -9.34 -1.66 -7.34
C THR A 7 -10.37 -0.92 -6.50
N ALA A 8 -11.65 -1.27 -6.63
CA ALA A 8 -12.73 -0.68 -5.86
C ALA A 8 -12.57 -0.97 -4.36
N ASP A 9 -12.22 -2.20 -3.99
CA ASP A 9 -11.93 -2.60 -2.60
C ASP A 9 -10.81 -1.73 -2.00
N TYR A 10 -9.70 -1.59 -2.73
CA TYR A 10 -8.56 -0.83 -2.24
C TYR A 10 -8.88 0.67 -2.09
N VAL A 11 -9.57 1.25 -3.07
CA VAL A 11 -10.06 2.65 -3.00
C VAL A 11 -11.04 2.83 -1.83
N ASN A 12 -11.93 1.85 -1.61
CA ASN A 12 -12.89 1.88 -0.51
C ASN A 12 -12.20 1.84 0.85
N ARG A 13 -11.15 1.02 1.03
CA ARG A 13 -10.35 1.00 2.28
C ARG A 13 -9.71 2.35 2.55
N ILE A 14 -9.02 2.95 1.55
CA ILE A 14 -8.39 4.27 1.69
C ILE A 14 -9.44 5.33 2.07
N ARG A 15 -10.61 5.32 1.42
CA ARG A 15 -11.70 6.26 1.73
C ARG A 15 -12.30 6.04 3.11
N PHE A 16 -12.39 4.80 3.55
CA PHE A 16 -12.89 4.44 4.87
C PHE A 16 -11.95 4.99 5.95
N ILE A 17 -10.66 4.63 5.92
CA ILE A 17 -9.69 5.09 6.93
C ILE A 17 -9.50 6.60 6.90
N ALA A 18 -9.59 7.25 5.73
CA ALA A 18 -9.54 8.72 5.64
C ALA A 18 -10.67 9.41 6.44
N ARG A 19 -11.79 8.73 6.68
CA ARG A 19 -12.92 9.25 7.46
C ARG A 19 -12.91 8.79 8.92
N THR A 20 -12.44 7.57 9.18
CA THR A 20 -12.56 6.94 10.50
C THR A 20 -11.27 7.02 11.31
N GLU A 21 -10.11 6.80 10.68
CA GLU A 21 -8.80 6.75 11.33
C GLU A 21 -7.71 7.35 10.41
N PRO A 22 -7.69 8.69 10.22
CA PRO A 22 -6.86 9.33 9.19
C PRO A 22 -5.35 9.12 9.36
N LEU A 23 -4.87 8.86 10.59
CA LEU A 23 -3.46 8.54 10.86
C LEU A 23 -2.98 7.35 10.02
N LEU A 24 -3.85 6.37 9.77
CA LEU A 24 -3.53 5.16 9.02
C LEU A 24 -3.26 5.40 7.52
N LEU A 25 -3.57 6.60 7.01
CA LEU A 25 -3.15 6.99 5.67
C LEU A 25 -1.62 6.98 5.50
N LEU A 26 -0.87 7.16 6.60
CA LEU A 26 0.59 7.03 6.60
C LEU A 26 1.03 5.63 6.15
N SER A 27 0.34 4.57 6.56
CA SER A 27 0.65 3.18 6.18
C SER A 27 0.49 2.95 4.68
N HIS A 28 -0.57 3.51 4.07
CA HIS A 28 -0.80 3.41 2.63
C HIS A 28 0.21 4.22 1.83
N ALA A 29 0.50 5.45 2.27
CA ALA A 29 1.51 6.31 1.66
C ALA A 29 2.89 5.66 1.74
N TYR A 30 3.26 5.12 2.89
CA TYR A 30 4.50 4.37 3.10
C TYR A 30 4.62 3.19 2.13
N THR A 31 3.63 2.30 2.10
CA THR A 31 3.65 1.08 1.28
C THR A 31 3.77 1.40 -0.21
N ARG A 32 3.07 2.44 -0.69
CA ARG A 32 3.08 2.83 -2.12
C ARG A 32 4.33 3.64 -2.48
N TYR A 33 4.54 4.80 -1.86
CA TYR A 33 5.53 5.77 -2.33
C TYR A 33 6.97 5.29 -2.13
N LEU A 34 7.29 4.64 -1.01
CA LEU A 34 8.63 4.10 -0.79
C LEU A 34 8.88 2.86 -1.66
N GLY A 35 7.83 2.10 -1.97
CA GLY A 35 7.86 1.04 -2.97
C GLY A 35 8.19 1.59 -4.36
N ASP A 36 7.49 2.64 -4.79
CA ASP A 36 7.67 3.27 -6.10
C ASP A 36 9.08 3.89 -6.24
N LEU A 37 9.63 4.51 -5.18
CA LEU A 37 11.00 5.03 -5.15
C LEU A 37 12.09 3.94 -5.07
N SER A 38 11.72 2.69 -4.79
CA SER A 38 12.65 1.56 -4.69
C SER A 38 12.65 0.71 -5.95
N GLY A 39 11.49 0.17 -6.33
CA GLY A 39 11.33 -0.73 -7.47
C GLY A 39 10.94 -0.03 -8.78
N GLY A 40 10.41 1.19 -8.71
CA GLY A 40 9.82 1.88 -9.87
C GLY A 40 10.79 2.04 -11.04
N ARG A 41 12.08 2.28 -10.78
CA ARG A 41 13.10 2.37 -11.85
C ARG A 41 13.32 1.05 -12.58
N VAL A 42 13.19 -0.08 -11.89
CA VAL A 42 13.28 -1.42 -12.50
C VAL A 42 12.05 -1.67 -13.35
N LEU A 43 10.85 -1.44 -12.78
CA LEU A 43 9.58 -1.60 -13.49
C LEU A 43 9.49 -0.71 -14.74
N MET A 44 9.93 0.55 -14.65
CA MET A 44 9.99 1.47 -15.79
C MET A 44 10.84 0.90 -16.93
N ARG A 45 12.02 0.34 -16.63
CA ARG A 45 12.90 -0.27 -17.66
C ARG A 45 12.26 -1.51 -18.29
N VAL A 46 11.62 -2.35 -17.47
CA VAL A 46 10.91 -3.54 -17.94
C VAL A 46 9.75 -3.13 -18.85
N ALA A 47 8.91 -2.20 -18.43
CA ALA A 47 7.78 -1.71 -19.20
C ALA A 47 8.21 -1.09 -20.54
N ARG A 48 9.25 -0.24 -20.53
CA ARG A 48 9.81 0.34 -21.75
C ARG A 48 10.21 -0.71 -22.78
N ARG A 49 10.94 -1.74 -22.33
CA ARG A 49 11.40 -2.83 -23.20
C ARG A 49 10.25 -3.70 -23.67
N ALA A 50 9.38 -4.14 -22.76
CA ALA A 50 8.31 -5.09 -23.06
C ALA A 50 7.24 -4.51 -23.99
N LEU A 51 6.97 -3.20 -23.86
CA LEU A 51 5.94 -2.50 -24.65
C LEU A 51 6.52 -1.73 -25.85
N ASN A 52 7.82 -1.88 -26.13
CA ASN A 52 8.54 -1.17 -27.19
C ASN A 52 8.27 0.35 -27.20
N LEU A 53 8.28 0.96 -26.01
CA LEU A 53 8.05 2.41 -25.88
C LEU A 53 9.30 3.15 -26.37
N GLY A 54 9.09 4.08 -27.33
CA GLY A 54 10.15 4.87 -27.97
C GLY A 54 10.93 5.77 -27.00
N GLY A 55 11.75 6.69 -27.52
CA GLY A 55 12.66 7.50 -26.69
C GLY A 55 11.97 8.47 -25.70
N SER A 56 10.68 8.76 -25.87
CA SER A 56 9.92 9.61 -24.94
C SER A 56 9.57 8.87 -23.63
N ASP A 57 9.14 9.63 -22.62
CA ASP A 57 8.65 9.09 -21.34
C ASP A 57 7.11 8.92 -21.31
N ASP A 58 6.45 9.06 -22.46
CA ASP A 58 4.99 8.86 -22.55
C ASP A 58 4.64 7.40 -22.26
N GLY A 59 3.62 7.20 -21.40
CA GLY A 59 3.28 5.90 -20.83
C GLY A 59 4.12 5.48 -19.61
N LEU A 60 5.16 6.24 -19.24
CA LEU A 60 6.07 5.91 -18.12
C LEU A 60 6.19 7.01 -17.05
N ARG A 61 5.45 8.10 -17.18
CA ARG A 61 5.51 9.28 -16.30
C ARG A 61 5.25 8.96 -14.82
N PHE A 62 4.47 7.91 -14.52
CA PHE A 62 4.26 7.45 -13.15
C PHE A 62 5.58 7.11 -12.41
N TYR A 63 6.59 6.62 -13.13
CA TYR A 63 7.89 6.27 -12.55
C TYR A 63 8.89 7.44 -12.53
N LYS A 64 8.45 8.67 -12.85
CA LYS A 64 9.28 9.87 -12.89
C LYS A 64 8.95 10.78 -11.71
N PHE A 65 9.99 11.06 -10.92
CA PHE A 65 9.89 11.92 -9.75
C PHE A 65 10.80 13.14 -9.94
N GLU A 66 10.35 14.12 -10.74
CA GLU A 66 11.16 15.28 -11.13
C GLU A 66 11.60 16.14 -9.94
N ASN A 67 10.79 16.16 -8.87
CA ASN A 67 11.07 16.89 -7.64
C ASN A 67 11.87 16.07 -6.61
N VAL A 68 12.27 14.83 -6.94
CA VAL A 68 13.06 13.97 -6.05
C VAL A 68 14.46 13.79 -6.63
N SER A 69 15.39 14.63 -6.18
CA SER A 69 16.78 14.63 -6.65
C SER A 69 17.54 13.35 -6.31
N SER A 70 17.24 12.74 -5.16
CA SER A 70 17.81 11.46 -4.74
C SER A 70 16.76 10.59 -4.07
N PRO A 71 16.33 9.48 -4.72
CA PRO A 71 15.39 8.55 -4.11
C PRO A 71 15.89 7.95 -2.79
N LYS A 72 17.22 7.81 -2.62
CA LYS A 72 17.78 7.34 -1.34
C LYS A 72 17.56 8.39 -0.25
N LYS A 73 18.03 9.63 -0.44
CA LYS A 73 17.88 10.70 0.56
C LYS A 73 16.43 10.94 0.92
N PHE A 74 15.54 11.00 -0.08
CA PHE A 74 14.12 11.20 0.16
C PHE A 74 13.51 10.09 1.02
N LYS A 75 13.84 8.81 0.76
CA LYS A 75 13.36 7.70 1.60
C LYS A 75 13.93 7.74 3.01
N ASP A 76 15.19 8.15 3.17
CA ASP A 76 15.83 8.25 4.48
C ASP A 76 15.21 9.40 5.30
N GLU A 77 14.94 10.55 4.66
CA GLU A 77 14.20 11.67 5.26
C GLU A 77 12.76 11.27 5.60
N TYR A 78 12.03 10.65 4.68
CA TYR A 78 10.66 10.19 4.93
C TYR A 78 10.55 9.27 6.14
N ARG A 79 11.50 8.32 6.30
CA ARG A 79 11.55 7.44 7.48
C ARG A 79 11.84 8.22 8.75
N ARG A 80 12.81 9.12 8.72
CA ARG A 80 13.14 9.97 9.87
C ARG A 80 11.94 10.81 10.33
N GLU A 81 11.17 11.37 9.41
CA GLU A 81 9.95 12.12 9.76
C GLU A 81 8.88 11.22 10.39
N LEU A 82 8.72 9.97 9.91
CA LEU A 82 7.82 9.00 10.54
C LEU A 82 8.30 8.59 11.94
N ASP A 83 9.59 8.31 12.10
CA ASP A 83 10.21 7.93 13.37
C ASP A 83 10.11 9.05 14.42
N GLY A 84 9.98 10.30 13.96
CA GLY A 84 9.83 11.48 14.81
C GLY A 84 8.40 11.77 15.28
N LEU A 85 7.41 10.98 14.87
CA LEU A 85 6.02 11.17 15.31
C LEU A 85 5.85 10.71 16.76
N ASP A 86 5.22 11.55 17.58
CA ASP A 86 4.86 11.22 18.95
C ASP A 86 3.56 10.38 18.96
N LEU A 87 3.72 9.06 18.88
CA LEU A 87 2.62 8.09 18.81
C LEU A 87 2.71 7.08 19.96
N ASP A 88 1.56 6.71 20.51
CA ASP A 88 1.49 5.61 21.47
C ASP A 88 1.71 4.24 20.81
N ALA A 89 2.00 3.24 21.64
CA ALA A 89 2.27 1.88 21.17
C ALA A 89 1.08 1.27 20.40
N GLU A 90 -0.16 1.56 20.83
CA GLU A 90 -1.35 1.07 20.14
C GLU A 90 -1.47 1.61 18.71
N SER A 91 -1.18 2.89 18.53
CA SER A 91 -1.19 3.58 17.23
C SER A 91 -0.11 3.04 16.32
N VAL A 92 1.08 2.77 16.85
CA VAL A 92 2.18 2.14 16.10
C VAL A 92 1.80 0.72 15.65
N GLU A 93 1.21 -0.09 16.52
CA GLU A 93 0.70 -1.43 16.17
C GLU A 93 -0.34 -1.36 15.04
N ARG A 94 -1.30 -0.43 15.13
CA ARG A 94 -2.31 -0.22 14.07
C ARG A 94 -1.70 0.24 12.75
N LEU A 95 -0.70 1.13 12.79
CA LEU A 95 0.00 1.58 11.60
C LEU A 95 0.71 0.42 10.89
N VAL A 96 1.41 -0.44 11.64
CA VAL A 96 2.07 -1.63 11.10
C VAL A 96 1.05 -2.61 10.53
N ALA A 97 -0.05 -2.85 11.25
CA ALA A 97 -1.13 -3.71 10.79
C ALA A 97 -1.73 -3.20 9.47
N GLU A 98 -2.02 -1.89 9.37
CA GLU A 98 -2.55 -1.31 8.14
C GLU A 98 -1.54 -1.32 6.99
N ALA A 99 -0.23 -1.24 7.28
CA ALA A 99 0.78 -1.36 6.23
C ALA A 99 0.74 -2.75 5.57
N ASN A 100 0.47 -3.81 6.36
CA ASN A 100 0.22 -5.15 5.85
C ASN A 100 -1.07 -5.23 5.03
N VAL A 101 -2.17 -4.62 5.51
CA VAL A 101 -3.42 -4.52 4.73
C VAL A 101 -3.18 -3.84 3.39
N ALA A 102 -2.50 -2.69 3.36
CA ALA A 102 -2.15 -1.98 2.14
C ALA A 102 -1.32 -2.85 1.18
N PHE A 103 -0.34 -3.61 1.71
CA PHE A 103 0.47 -4.52 0.92
C PHE A 103 -0.37 -5.63 0.29
N VAL A 104 -1.25 -6.25 1.08
CA VAL A 104 -2.11 -7.34 0.62
C VAL A 104 -3.18 -6.84 -0.38
N LEU A 105 -3.71 -5.64 -0.20
CA LEU A 105 -4.61 -5.01 -1.17
C LEU A 105 -3.89 -4.73 -2.50
N ASN A 106 -2.60 -4.34 -2.50
CA ASN A 106 -1.82 -4.26 -3.74
C ASN A 106 -1.67 -5.64 -4.40
N MET A 107 -1.42 -6.70 -3.61
CA MET A 107 -1.31 -8.06 -4.14
C MET A 107 -2.62 -8.53 -4.79
N ARG A 108 -3.77 -8.23 -4.19
CA ARG A 108 -5.09 -8.51 -4.80
C ARG A 108 -5.25 -7.88 -6.17
N LEU A 109 -4.74 -6.66 -6.37
CA LEU A 109 -4.77 -6.03 -7.70
C LEU A 109 -4.00 -6.85 -8.73
N PHE A 110 -2.79 -7.30 -8.39
CA PHE A 110 -1.98 -8.12 -9.30
C PHE A 110 -2.61 -9.49 -9.57
N GLU A 111 -3.16 -10.14 -8.54
CA GLU A 111 -3.88 -11.41 -8.68
C GLU A 111 -5.10 -11.27 -9.59
N GLU A 112 -5.87 -10.19 -9.45
CA GLU A 112 -7.02 -9.93 -10.30
C GLU A 112 -6.61 -9.68 -11.75
N LEU A 113 -5.49 -8.99 -11.97
CA LEU A 113 -4.91 -8.81 -13.31
C LEU A 113 -4.43 -10.15 -13.90
N ASP A 114 -3.82 -11.03 -13.10
CA ASP A 114 -3.39 -12.35 -13.54
C ASP A 114 -4.58 -13.22 -13.96
N VAL A 115 -5.67 -13.21 -13.16
CA VAL A 115 -6.93 -13.88 -13.50
C VAL A 115 -7.52 -13.31 -14.79
N ALA A 116 -7.59 -11.98 -14.91
CA ALA A 116 -8.14 -11.31 -16.09
C ALA A 116 -7.33 -11.60 -17.37
N ASN A 117 -6.04 -11.90 -17.25
CA ASN A 117 -5.15 -12.27 -18.36
C ASN A 117 -5.00 -13.79 -18.56
N GLY A 118 -5.77 -14.61 -17.83
CA GLY A 118 -5.81 -16.06 -18.03
C GLY A 118 -4.56 -16.80 -17.55
N VAL A 119 -3.82 -16.25 -16.58
CA VAL A 119 -2.69 -16.95 -15.96
C VAL A 119 -3.19 -18.23 -15.30
N LYS A 120 -2.65 -19.38 -15.71
CA LYS A 120 -3.14 -20.70 -15.28
C LYS A 120 -2.99 -20.88 -13.77
N GLY A 121 -4.10 -21.15 -13.10
CA GLY A 121 -4.14 -21.36 -11.65
C GLY A 121 -4.14 -20.07 -10.82
N ALA A 122 -4.19 -18.90 -11.46
CA ALA A 122 -4.36 -17.65 -10.75
C ALA A 122 -5.73 -17.60 -10.07
N THR A 123 -5.73 -17.12 -8.83
CA THR A 123 -6.92 -16.82 -8.04
C THR A 123 -6.70 -15.50 -7.32
N VAL A 124 -7.80 -14.81 -7.00
CA VAL A 124 -7.75 -13.62 -6.15
C VAL A 124 -7.99 -14.06 -4.72
N ARG A 125 -7.10 -13.69 -3.79
CA ARG A 125 -7.31 -13.96 -2.35
C ARG A 125 -8.61 -13.32 -1.85
N ASP A 126 -9.08 -13.69 -0.66
CA ASP A 126 -10.32 -13.12 -0.10
C ASP A 126 -10.09 -11.73 0.53
N LEU A 127 -11.12 -10.87 0.54
CA LEU A 127 -10.96 -9.51 1.06
C LEU A 127 -10.80 -9.52 2.58
N LYS A 128 -11.48 -10.45 3.26
CA LYS A 128 -11.36 -10.62 4.71
C LYS A 128 -9.96 -11.07 5.09
N GLU A 129 -9.33 -11.91 4.28
CA GLU A 129 -7.92 -12.28 4.48
C GLU A 129 -7.00 -11.04 4.37
N ALA A 130 -7.35 -10.08 3.50
CA ALA A 130 -6.58 -8.86 3.35
C ALA A 130 -6.70 -7.91 4.53
N THR A 131 -7.88 -7.79 5.15
CA THR A 131 -8.10 -6.89 6.30
C THR A 131 -7.74 -7.52 7.64
N ARG A 132 -7.64 -8.85 7.69
CA ARG A 132 -7.39 -9.63 8.91
C ARG A 132 -6.27 -9.09 9.80
N TYR A 133 -5.15 -8.66 9.22
CA TYR A 133 -4.02 -8.09 9.98
C TYR A 133 -4.43 -6.92 10.87
N TYR A 134 -5.33 -6.07 10.37
CA TYR A 134 -5.84 -4.93 11.12
C TYR A 134 -6.92 -5.34 12.11
N ASP A 135 -7.84 -6.21 11.67
CA ASP A 135 -8.96 -6.66 12.48
C ASP A 135 -8.48 -7.38 13.75
N GLU A 136 -7.46 -8.25 13.64
CA GLU A 136 -6.85 -8.96 14.78
C GLU A 136 -6.22 -8.00 15.80
N VAL A 137 -5.48 -6.98 15.34
CA VAL A 137 -4.84 -5.99 16.24
C VAL A 137 -5.88 -5.16 16.98
N VAL A 138 -6.97 -4.76 16.31
CA VAL A 138 -8.05 -4.01 16.97
C VAL A 138 -8.74 -4.88 18.02
N GLU A 139 -9.06 -6.14 17.71
CA GLU A 139 -9.68 -7.05 18.66
C GLU A 139 -8.79 -7.29 19.90
N GLU A 140 -7.48 -7.41 19.72
CA GLU A 140 -6.53 -7.57 20.84
C GLU A 140 -6.43 -6.31 21.71
N GLN A 141 -6.44 -5.12 21.11
CA GLN A 141 -6.45 -3.86 21.85
C GLN A 141 -7.76 -3.66 22.63
N GLU A 142 -8.90 -4.02 22.05
CA GLU A 142 -10.19 -3.96 22.75
C GLU A 142 -10.27 -4.94 23.93
N LYS A 143 -9.64 -6.13 23.82
CA LYS A 143 -9.54 -7.09 24.92
C LYS A 143 -8.68 -6.53 26.07
N ARG A 144 -7.49 -5.98 25.75
CA ARG A 144 -6.60 -5.35 26.74
C ARG A 144 -7.31 -4.25 27.54
N LYS A 145 -8.03 -3.36 26.85
CA LYS A 145 -8.80 -2.28 27.51
C LYS A 145 -9.86 -2.79 28.47
N LYS A 146 -10.58 -3.86 28.11
CA LYS A 146 -11.61 -4.45 28.98
C LYS A 146 -11.02 -5.12 30.22
N GLU A 147 -9.81 -5.67 30.14
CA GLU A 147 -9.10 -6.26 31.28
C GLU A 147 -8.53 -5.21 32.23
N GLU A 148 -8.18 -4.03 31.73
CA GLU A 148 -7.71 -2.89 32.54
C GLU A 148 -8.87 -2.15 33.24
N GLU A 149 -10.07 -2.20 32.69
CA GLU A 149 -11.28 -1.55 33.21
C GLU A 149 -12.10 -2.42 34.19
N GLY A 150 -11.78 -3.72 34.32
CA GLY A 150 -12.51 -4.70 35.14
C GLY A 150 -11.79 -5.09 36.43
#